data_AF-A0A7L0NE45-F1
#
_entry.id   AF-A0A7L0NE45-F1
#
_cell.length_a   1.000
_cell.length_b   1.000
_cell.length_c   1.000
_cell.angle_alpha   90.00
_cell.angle_beta   90.00
_cell.angle_gamma   90.00
#
_symmetry.space_group_name_H-M   'P 1'
#
loop_
_entity.id
_entity.type
_entity.pdbx_description
1 polymer ?
#
loop_
_entity_poly.entity_id
_entity_poly.type
_entity_poly.pdbx_seq_one_letter_code
_entity_poly.pdbx_strand_id
1 'polypeptide(L)'
;GKRLEYFEPHTMSILIFLLTLSVFSCSGFPASDYDLPVMEEALNASLARINSQSWGRNLYGVVRSHVTGVDLWGSDGYRLELQFSIRETVCPKASRRDPSTCAFKYGPYVPTAACRSLVEVSAEQVSSVTVRCHHGTLSSESMSSEEV
;
A
#
# COMPACT_ATOMS: atom_id res chain seq x y z
N GLY A 1 -39.60 -44.69 -27.79
CA GLY A 1 -38.41 -44.23 -27.04
C GLY A 1 -37.39 -43.73 -28.03
N LYS A 2 -36.97 -42.47 -27.93
CA LYS A 2 -35.95 -41.92 -28.83
C LYS A 2 -34.56 -42.33 -28.35
N ARG A 3 -33.81 -42.84 -29.32
CA ARG A 3 -32.43 -43.33 -29.32
C ARG A 3 -31.51 -42.38 -28.56
N LEU A 4 -30.84 -42.88 -27.51
CA LEU A 4 -29.75 -42.17 -26.84
C LEU A 4 -28.61 -42.01 -27.85
N GLU A 5 -28.32 -40.77 -28.21
CA GLU A 5 -27.23 -40.43 -29.08
C GLU A 5 -25.88 -40.69 -28.38
N TYR A 6 -24.97 -41.19 -29.20
CA TYR A 6 -23.61 -41.57 -28.91
C TYR A 6 -22.83 -40.32 -28.45
N PHE A 7 -22.55 -40.19 -27.14
CA PHE A 7 -21.72 -39.10 -26.64
C PHE A 7 -20.26 -39.43 -26.90
N GLU A 8 -19.69 -38.77 -27.91
CA GLU A 8 -18.36 -39.01 -28.48
C GLU A 8 -17.25 -38.80 -27.41
N PRO A 9 -16.26 -39.70 -27.28
CA PRO A 9 -15.23 -39.60 -26.24
C PRO A 9 -14.37 -38.33 -26.35
N HIS A 10 -14.35 -37.66 -27.51
CA HIS A 10 -13.65 -36.40 -27.72
C HIS A 10 -14.33 -35.20 -27.03
N THR A 11 -15.66 -35.14 -26.99
CA THR A 11 -16.36 -34.03 -26.31
C THR A 11 -16.18 -34.07 -24.80
N MET A 12 -16.10 -35.26 -24.19
CA MET A 12 -15.74 -35.36 -22.76
C MET A 12 -14.32 -34.88 -22.48
N SER A 13 -13.34 -35.24 -23.33
CA SER A 13 -11.95 -34.81 -23.16
C SER A 13 -11.81 -33.29 -23.29
N ILE A 14 -12.47 -32.68 -24.28
CA ILE A 14 -12.45 -31.22 -24.49
C ILE A 14 -13.06 -30.48 -23.29
N LEU A 15 -14.17 -30.99 -22.74
CA LEU A 15 -14.79 -30.41 -21.54
C LEU A 15 -13.84 -30.47 -20.34
N ILE A 16 -13.11 -31.57 -20.14
CA ILE A 16 -12.14 -31.70 -19.06
C ILE A 16 -10.98 -30.69 -19.23
N PHE A 17 -10.45 -30.53 -20.44
CA PHE A 17 -9.38 -29.55 -20.72
C PHE A 17 -9.83 -28.09 -20.52
N LEU A 18 -11.07 -27.75 -20.90
CA LEU A 18 -11.62 -26.41 -20.67
C LEU A 18 -11.84 -26.13 -19.18
N LEU A 19 -12.23 -27.15 -18.41
CA LEU A 19 -12.40 -27.04 -16.96
C LEU A 19 -11.06 -26.92 -16.22
N THR A 20 -9.99 -27.56 -16.68
CA THR A 20 -8.66 -27.42 -16.03
C THR A 20 -8.01 -26.07 -16.31
N LEU A 21 -8.16 -25.53 -17.53
CA LEU A 21 -7.64 -24.21 -17.90
C LEU A 21 -8.35 -23.05 -17.16
N SER A 22 -9.65 -23.17 -16.88
CA SER A 22 -10.40 -22.15 -16.13
C SER A 22 -10.00 -22.10 -14.65
N VAL A 23 -9.69 -23.25 -14.03
CA VAL A 23 -9.22 -23.31 -12.64
C VAL A 23 -7.80 -22.75 -12.49
N PHE A 24 -6.95 -22.91 -13.51
CA PHE A 24 -5.56 -22.43 -13.48
C PHE A 24 -5.43 -20.91 -13.68
N SER A 25 -6.45 -20.25 -14.24
CA SER A 25 -6.42 -18.81 -14.53
C SER A 25 -6.92 -17.93 -13.38
N CYS A 26 -7.41 -18.52 -12.28
CA CYS A 26 -7.99 -17.82 -11.13
C CYS A 26 -7.11 -17.85 -9.87
N SER A 27 -5.83 -18.22 -9.96
CA SER A 27 -4.87 -18.02 -8.87
C SER A 27 -4.36 -16.56 -8.84
N GLY A 28 -5.31 -15.62 -8.83
CA GLY A 28 -5.02 -14.23 -8.48
C GLY A 28 -4.67 -14.17 -7.00
N PHE A 29 -3.45 -13.75 -6.68
CA PHE A 29 -3.03 -13.44 -5.32
C PHE A 29 -4.04 -12.46 -4.70
N PRO A 30 -4.58 -12.72 -3.50
CA PRO A 30 -5.44 -11.74 -2.86
C PRO A 30 -4.57 -10.52 -2.49
N ALA A 31 -4.78 -9.41 -3.19
CA ALA A 31 -4.40 -8.09 -2.68
C ALA A 31 -5.21 -7.90 -1.41
N SER A 32 -4.60 -8.15 -0.25
CA SER A 32 -5.28 -8.00 1.03
C SER A 32 -5.45 -6.51 1.29
N ASP A 33 -6.61 -5.99 0.92
CA ASP A 33 -7.02 -4.62 1.23
C ASP A 33 -7.41 -4.60 2.71
N TYR A 34 -6.40 -4.44 3.58
CA TYR A 34 -6.60 -4.25 5.01
C TYR A 34 -7.07 -2.82 5.24
N ASP A 35 -8.38 -2.58 5.09
CA ASP A 35 -9.03 -1.34 5.48
C ASP A 35 -9.27 -1.37 7.00
N LEU A 36 -8.17 -1.36 7.77
CA LEU A 36 -8.22 -1.30 9.23
C LEU A 36 -8.64 0.12 9.63
N PRO A 37 -9.62 0.31 10.53
CA PRO A 37 -10.03 1.64 10.98
C PRO A 37 -8.88 2.48 11.57
N VAL A 38 -7.80 1.82 12.01
CA VAL A 38 -6.58 2.44 12.55
C VAL A 38 -5.60 2.90 11.45
N MET A 39 -5.83 2.58 10.18
CA MET A 39 -4.88 2.93 9.10
C MET A 39 -4.70 4.44 8.94
N GLU A 40 -5.80 5.20 8.95
CA GLU A 40 -5.75 6.65 8.81
C GLU A 40 -5.04 7.29 10.02
N GLU A 41 -5.31 6.79 11.23
CA GLU A 41 -4.66 7.25 12.45
C GLU A 41 -3.16 6.95 12.43
N ALA A 42 -2.77 5.74 12.03
CA ALA A 42 -1.38 5.32 11.88
C ALA A 42 -0.63 6.17 10.85
N LEU A 43 -1.28 6.48 9.72
CA LEU A 43 -0.72 7.36 8.69
C LEU A 43 -0.56 8.80 9.19
N ASN A 44 -1.58 9.34 9.86
CA ASN A 44 -1.55 10.68 10.45
C ASN A 44 -0.47 10.81 11.53
N ALA A 45 -0.33 9.82 12.40
CA ALA A 45 0.73 9.76 13.40
C ALA A 45 2.12 9.70 12.76
N SER A 46 2.27 8.92 11.69
CA SER A 46 3.50 8.85 10.88
C SER A 46 3.85 10.19 10.24
N LEU A 47 2.87 10.89 9.66
CA LEU A 47 3.06 12.21 9.06
C LEU A 47 3.39 13.27 10.12
N ALA A 48 2.73 13.24 11.27
CA ALA A 48 3.02 14.14 12.40
C ALA A 48 4.46 13.95 12.92
N ARG A 49 4.93 12.69 13.00
CA ARG A 49 6.33 12.38 13.33
C ARG A 49 7.30 13.00 12.33
N ILE A 50 7.04 12.88 11.03
CA ILE A 50 7.89 13.51 9.98
C ILE A 50 7.87 15.04 10.13
N ASN A 51 6.70 15.65 10.30
CA ASN A 51 6.56 17.10 10.36
C ASN A 51 7.18 17.71 11.62
N SER A 52 7.22 16.98 12.74
CA SER A 52 7.91 17.41 13.95
C SER A 52 9.43 17.27 13.86
N GLN A 53 9.95 16.24 13.18
CA GLN A 53 11.39 15.97 13.09
C GLN A 53 12.11 16.66 11.93
N SER A 54 11.39 17.04 10.87
CA SER A 54 11.99 17.67 9.70
C SER A 54 12.37 19.13 9.96
N TRP A 55 13.49 19.56 9.38
CA TRP A 55 14.01 20.93 9.53
C TRP A 55 13.33 21.96 8.60
N GLY A 56 12.55 21.49 7.62
CA GLY A 56 11.84 22.34 6.67
C GLY A 56 10.84 23.30 7.33
N ARG A 57 10.63 24.46 6.70
CA ARG A 57 9.72 25.52 7.21
C ARG A 57 8.24 25.22 6.97
N ASN A 58 7.94 24.36 6.00
CA ASN A 58 6.58 24.01 5.62
C ASN A 58 6.24 22.58 6.03
N LEU A 59 4.94 22.29 6.07
CA LEU A 59 4.42 20.96 6.31
C LEU A 59 4.65 20.07 5.09
N TYR A 60 4.91 18.80 5.32
CA TYR A 60 4.77 17.73 4.34
C TYR A 60 3.34 17.18 4.39
N GLY A 61 2.82 16.83 3.22
CA GLY A 61 1.57 16.09 3.04
C GLY A 61 1.80 14.75 2.35
N VAL A 62 0.87 13.82 2.51
CA VAL A 62 0.90 12.49 1.86
C VAL A 62 0.36 12.60 0.44
N VAL A 63 1.09 12.05 -0.53
CA VAL A 63 0.67 11.99 -1.95
C VAL A 63 -0.05 10.68 -2.26
N ARG A 64 0.51 9.56 -1.77
CA ARG A 64 -0.09 8.23 -1.84
C ARG A 64 0.39 7.38 -0.67
N SER A 65 -0.40 6.42 -0.25
CA SER A 65 -0.08 5.49 0.83
C SER A 65 -0.71 4.13 0.58
N HIS A 66 -0.05 3.07 1.02
CA HIS A 66 -0.56 1.71 1.02
C HIS A 66 0.03 0.91 2.18
N VAL A 67 -0.73 -0.09 2.62
CA VAL A 67 -0.29 -1.04 3.64
C VAL A 67 0.54 -2.11 2.95
N THR A 68 1.66 -2.46 3.55
CA THR A 68 2.58 -3.49 3.02
C THR A 68 2.68 -4.71 3.91
N GLY A 69 2.27 -4.62 5.17
CA GLY A 69 2.26 -5.74 6.09
C GLY A 69 1.51 -5.43 7.38
N VAL A 70 1.00 -6.49 8.00
CA VAL A 70 0.39 -6.48 9.32
C VAL A 70 0.89 -7.70 10.07
N ASP A 71 1.60 -7.49 11.17
CA ASP A 71 2.15 -8.55 12.01
C ASP A 71 1.53 -8.50 13.41
N LEU A 72 1.25 -9.64 14.04
CA LEU A 72 0.85 -9.67 15.44
C LEU A 72 2.00 -9.17 16.32
N TRP A 73 1.70 -8.33 17.32
CA TRP A 73 2.68 -7.73 18.21
C TRP A 73 2.25 -7.86 19.67
N GLY A 74 2.96 -8.71 20.41
CA GLY A 74 2.59 -9.01 21.80
C GLY A 74 1.30 -9.84 21.88
N SER A 75 0.58 -9.70 22.99
CA SER A 75 -0.64 -10.47 23.30
C SER A 75 -1.93 -9.91 22.67
N ASP A 76 -1.97 -8.59 22.47
CA ASP A 76 -3.19 -7.82 22.20
C ASP A 76 -2.94 -6.64 21.23
N GLY A 77 -1.79 -6.67 20.56
CA GLY A 77 -1.36 -5.64 19.62
C GLY A 77 -1.03 -6.19 18.25
N TYR A 78 -0.83 -5.27 17.32
CA TYR A 78 -0.32 -5.56 15.99
C TYR A 78 0.61 -4.44 15.54
N ARG A 79 1.51 -4.78 14.63
CA ARG A 79 2.41 -3.84 13.97
C ARG A 79 1.96 -3.68 12.53
N LEU A 80 1.74 -2.44 12.12
CA LEU A 80 1.43 -2.04 10.76
C LEU A 80 2.69 -1.57 10.06
N GLU A 81 2.90 -2.06 8.85
CA GLU A 81 3.91 -1.55 7.96
C GLU A 81 3.27 -0.74 6.82
N LEU A 82 3.55 0.56 6.81
CA LEU A 82 3.08 1.51 5.83
C LEU A 82 4.19 1.88 4.85
N GLN A 83 3.86 1.93 3.57
CA GLN A 83 4.64 2.66 2.57
C GLN A 83 3.82 3.82 2.04
N PHE A 84 4.42 5.01 2.03
CA PHE A 84 3.76 6.21 1.52
C PHE A 84 4.77 7.18 0.96
N SER A 85 4.32 8.09 0.10
CA SER A 85 5.15 9.17 -0.38
C SER A 85 4.67 10.52 0.12
N ILE A 86 5.63 11.40 0.38
CA ILE A 86 5.38 12.74 0.89
C ILE A 86 5.93 13.81 -0.04
N ARG A 87 5.29 14.98 0.00
CA ARG A 87 5.75 16.17 -0.71
C ARG A 87 5.56 17.41 0.16
N GLU A 88 6.47 18.36 0.02
CA GLU A 88 6.38 19.64 0.74
C GLU A 88 5.15 20.44 0.27
N THR A 89 4.43 21.04 1.21
CA THR A 89 3.25 21.88 0.97
C THR A 89 3.61 23.37 1.04
N VAL A 90 2.66 24.22 0.64
CA VAL A 90 2.77 25.68 0.78
C VAL A 90 2.50 26.15 2.22
N CYS A 91 1.95 25.29 3.08
CA CYS A 91 1.57 25.66 4.44
C CYS A 91 2.78 25.70 5.37
N PRO A 92 3.05 26.83 6.05
CA PRO A 92 4.08 26.90 7.06
C PRO A 92 3.75 25.99 8.25
N LYS A 93 4.75 25.38 8.89
CA LYS A 93 4.55 24.56 10.10
C LYS A 93 3.91 25.33 11.25
N ALA A 94 4.20 26.63 11.35
CA ALA A 94 3.62 27.51 12.37
C ALA A 94 2.10 27.71 12.22
N SER A 95 1.52 27.36 11.06
CA SER A 95 0.10 27.59 10.79
C SER A 95 -0.86 26.65 11.53
N ARG A 96 -0.35 25.51 12.07
CA ARG A 96 -1.16 24.45 12.71
C ARG A 96 -2.34 23.95 11.85
N ARG A 97 -2.25 24.12 10.53
CA ARG A 97 -3.25 23.59 9.59
C ARG A 97 -3.05 22.08 9.43
N ASP A 98 -4.15 21.40 9.13
CA ASP A 98 -4.09 20.01 8.70
C ASP A 98 -3.35 19.92 7.34
N PRO A 99 -2.25 19.15 7.25
CA PRO A 99 -1.55 18.92 5.99
C PRO A 99 -2.42 18.41 4.84
N SER A 100 -3.53 17.71 5.10
CA SER A 100 -4.43 17.19 4.07
C SER A 100 -5.13 18.31 3.27
N THR A 101 -5.33 19.47 3.92
CA THR A 101 -6.00 20.65 3.34
C THR A 101 -5.03 21.59 2.61
N CYS A 102 -3.73 21.29 2.66
CA CYS A 102 -2.68 22.16 2.17
C CYS A 102 -2.28 21.78 0.74
N ALA A 103 -2.26 22.77 -0.15
CA ALA A 103 -1.75 22.56 -1.50
C ALA A 103 -0.26 22.19 -1.48
N PHE A 104 0.12 21.21 -2.31
CA PHE A 104 1.53 20.89 -2.52
C PHE A 104 2.25 22.06 -3.18
N LYS A 105 3.55 22.22 -2.87
CA LYS A 105 4.40 23.05 -3.71
C LYS A 105 4.50 22.43 -5.10
N TYR A 106 4.58 23.30 -6.09
CA TYR A 106 4.79 22.94 -7.48
C TYR A 106 6.14 23.47 -7.96
N GLY A 107 6.80 22.70 -8.82
CA GLY A 107 8.03 23.10 -9.48
C GLY A 107 8.99 21.93 -9.71
N PRO A 108 9.97 22.10 -10.61
CA PRO A 108 10.91 21.03 -10.99
C PRO A 108 11.83 20.58 -9.85
N TYR A 109 11.96 21.40 -8.79
CA TYR A 109 12.86 21.15 -7.65
C TYR A 109 12.11 20.76 -6.37
N VAL A 110 10.84 20.39 -6.46
CA VAL A 110 10.07 19.94 -5.29
C VAL A 110 10.10 18.40 -5.25
N PRO A 111 11.02 17.78 -4.47
CA PRO A 111 11.16 16.33 -4.48
C PRO A 111 9.95 15.67 -3.82
N THR A 112 9.63 14.48 -4.30
CA THR A 112 8.76 13.54 -3.59
C THR A 112 9.66 12.53 -2.88
N ALA A 113 9.48 12.36 -1.58
CA ALA A 113 10.22 11.37 -0.81
C ALA A 113 9.35 10.13 -0.60
N ALA A 114 9.97 8.95 -0.63
CA ALA A 114 9.32 7.68 -0.29
C ALA A 114 9.63 7.36 1.18
N CYS A 115 8.62 6.97 1.94
CA CYS A 115 8.72 6.69 3.36
C CYS A 115 8.19 5.29 3.66
N ARG A 116 8.87 4.62 4.59
CA ARG A 116 8.44 3.39 5.23
C ARG A 116 8.20 3.69 6.71
N SER A 117 7.04 3.35 7.23
CA SER A 117 6.70 3.51 8.64
C SER A 117 6.28 2.20 9.25
N LEU A 118 6.79 1.94 10.45
CA LEU A 118 6.37 0.85 11.32
C LEU A 118 5.60 1.46 12.48
N VAL A 119 4.34 1.11 12.58
CA VAL A 119 3.41 1.62 13.60
C VAL A 119 3.00 0.45 14.48
N GLU A 120 3.25 0.56 15.78
CA GLU A 120 2.76 -0.40 16.75
C GLU A 120 1.42 0.09 17.29
N VAL A 121 0.46 -0.82 17.35
CA VAL A 121 -0.89 -0.59 17.85
C VAL A 121 -1.12 -1.55 19.00
N SER A 122 -1.61 -1.04 20.12
CA SER A 122 -1.95 -1.83 21.31
C SER A 122 -3.27 -1.31 21.88
N ALA A 123 -4.18 -2.21 22.26
CA ALA A 123 -5.52 -1.83 22.71
C ALA A 123 -6.21 -0.81 21.77
N GLU A 124 -6.10 -1.06 20.46
CA GLU A 124 -6.69 -0.23 19.38
C GLU A 124 -6.14 1.20 19.26
N GLN A 125 -5.04 1.52 19.96
CA GLN A 125 -4.41 2.84 19.91
C GLN A 125 -2.96 2.75 19.43
N VAL A 126 -2.51 3.80 18.73
CA VAL A 126 -1.11 3.90 18.28
C VAL A 126 -0.19 4.07 19.48
N SER A 127 0.64 3.06 19.76
CA SER A 127 1.57 3.06 20.89
C SER A 127 2.95 3.59 20.50
N SER A 128 3.44 3.26 19.31
CA SER A 128 4.73 3.74 18.82
C SER A 128 4.78 3.90 17.30
N VAL A 129 5.61 4.85 16.83
CA VAL A 129 5.75 5.17 15.41
C VAL A 129 7.23 5.34 15.07
N THR A 130 7.71 4.52 14.14
CA THR A 130 9.06 4.62 13.57
C THR A 130 8.97 4.84 12.07
N VAL A 131 9.46 5.99 11.60
CA VAL A 131 9.39 6.37 10.19
C VAL A 131 10.77 6.62 9.62
N ARG A 132 11.02 6.10 8.41
CA ARG A 132 12.23 6.35 7.63
C ARG A 132 11.84 6.79 6.24
N CYS A 133 12.37 7.94 5.82
CA CYS A 133 12.15 8.47 4.48
C CYS A 133 13.45 8.50 3.71
N HIS A 134 13.38 8.12 2.45
CA HIS A 134 14.46 8.25 1.49
C HIS A 134 14.03 9.25 0.42
N HIS A 135 14.97 10.10 0.00
CA HIS A 135 14.75 10.92 -1.18
C HIS A 135 14.57 9.99 -2.37
N GLY A 136 13.44 10.12 -3.07
CA GLY A 136 13.21 9.33 -4.26
C GLY A 136 14.17 9.77 -5.37
N THR A 137 15.31 9.10 -5.51
CA THR A 137 15.61 8.56 -6.83
C THR A 137 14.54 7.51 -7.06
N LEU A 138 13.69 7.68 -8.08
CA LEU A 138 12.84 6.58 -8.52
C LEU A 138 13.76 5.37 -8.68
N SER A 139 13.64 4.39 -7.79
CA SER A 139 14.26 3.09 -8.01
C SER A 139 13.62 2.58 -9.29
N SER A 140 14.38 2.60 -10.39
CA SER A 140 13.97 1.99 -11.64
C SER A 140 13.51 0.58 -11.34
N GLU A 141 12.23 0.33 -11.52
CA GLU A 141 11.69 -1.02 -11.46
C GLU A 141 12.27 -1.75 -12.67
N SER A 142 13.34 -2.51 -12.44
CA SER A 142 13.97 -3.36 -13.43
C SER A 142 13.00 -4.50 -13.75
N MET A 143 12.26 -4.37 -14.84
CA MET A 143 11.56 -5.47 -15.48
C MET A 143 12.63 -6.44 -16.03
N SER A 144 12.96 -7.47 -15.25
CA SER A 144 13.72 -8.61 -15.76
C SER A 144 12.76 -9.49 -16.56
N SER A 145 12.72 -9.28 -17.87
CA SER A 145 12.06 -10.17 -18.81
C SER A 145 12.93 -11.41 -18.99
N GLU A 146 12.54 -12.53 -18.37
CA GLU A 146 13.00 -13.84 -18.82
C GLU A 146 12.13 -14.23 -20.03
N GLU A 147 12.73 -14.26 -21.21
CA GLU A 147 12.13 -14.80 -22.43
C GLU A 147 13.06 -15.89 -22.99
N VAL A 148 12.40 -16.98 -23.41
CA VAL A 148 12.85 -18.20 -24.15
C VAL A 148 13.17 -19.43 -23.31
#